data_AF-A0A8J6GNV6-F1
#
_entry.id   AF-A0A8J6GNV6-F1
#
_cell.length_a   1.000
_cell.length_b   1.000
_cell.length_c   1.000
_cell.angle_alpha   90.00
_cell.angle_beta   90.00
_cell.angle_gamma   90.00
#
_symmetry.space_group_name_H-M   'P 1'
#
loop_
_entity.id
_entity.type
_entity.pdbx_description
1 polymer ?
#
loop_
_entity_poly.entity_id
_entity_poly.type
_entity_poly.pdbx_seq_one_letter_code
_entity_poly.pdbx_strand_id
1 'polypeptide(L)'
;MEAAGFTAQVIILNHPGQISAGYAPVLDCHTAHIACKFAEIKEKIDRRSGKKLEDGPKFLKSGDAAIVDMVPGKPMCVESFSDYPPLGRFAVRYMRQTVAVGVIKAVDKKAAGAGKVTKSDQKAQKAK
;
A
#
# COMPACT_ATOMS: atom_id res chain seq x y z
N MET A 1 -0.10 -14.10 -3.49
CA MET A 1 0.86 -13.56 -4.48
C MET A 1 1.56 -12.38 -3.84
N GLU A 2 2.86 -12.22 -4.06
CA GLU A 2 3.63 -11.07 -3.57
C GLU A 2 3.21 -9.83 -4.36
N ALA A 3 3.03 -8.69 -3.71
CA ALA A 3 2.81 -7.41 -4.38
C ALA A 3 4.16 -6.83 -4.82
N ALA A 4 4.35 -6.60 -6.13
CA ALA A 4 5.52 -5.90 -6.66
C ALA A 4 5.43 -4.39 -6.38
N GLY A 5 4.22 -3.85 -6.44
CA GLY A 5 3.88 -2.48 -6.09
C GLY A 5 2.37 -2.34 -5.99
N PHE A 6 1.89 -1.24 -5.43
CA PHE A 6 0.45 -0.97 -5.37
C PHE A 6 0.16 0.53 -5.39
N THR A 7 -0.94 0.88 -6.04
CA THR A 7 -1.47 2.24 -6.04
C THR A 7 -2.49 2.37 -4.92
N ALA A 8 -2.28 3.33 -4.03
CA ALA A 8 -3.13 3.58 -2.88
C ALA A 8 -3.58 5.04 -2.81
N GLN A 9 -4.77 5.22 -2.27
CA GLN A 9 -5.24 6.52 -1.82
C GLN A 9 -4.86 6.70 -0.37
N VAL A 10 -4.06 7.73 -0.07
CA VAL A 10 -3.59 8.06 1.27
C VAL A 10 -4.15 9.40 1.71
N ILE A 11 -4.44 9.51 3.01
CA ILE A 11 -4.84 10.75 3.67
C ILE A 11 -3.82 11.01 4.77
N ILE A 12 -3.13 12.14 4.69
CA ILE A 12 -2.13 12.54 5.67
C ILE A 12 -2.87 13.14 6.87
N LEU A 13 -2.58 12.62 8.06
CA LEU A 13 -3.23 13.03 9.30
C LEU A 13 -2.43 14.16 9.97
N ASN A 14 -1.53 13.80 10.88
CA ASN A 14 -0.76 14.74 11.67
C ASN A 14 0.74 14.42 11.55
N HIS A 15 1.30 14.73 10.39
CA HIS A 15 2.74 14.58 10.14
C HIS A 15 3.44 15.91 10.46
N PRO A 16 4.51 15.92 11.28
CA PRO A 16 5.19 17.16 11.70
C PRO A 16 6.02 17.82 10.59
N GLY A 17 6.28 17.10 9.50
CA GLY A 17 7.02 17.59 8.33
C GLY A 17 6.24 17.43 7.03
N GLN A 18 6.97 17.34 5.92
CA GLN A 18 6.41 17.11 4.59
C GLN A 18 6.75 15.69 4.12
N ILE A 19 5.85 15.07 3.36
CA ILE A 19 6.07 13.75 2.75
C ILE A 19 6.37 13.97 1.27
N SER A 20 7.54 13.52 0.82
CA SER A 20 7.97 13.57 -0.58
C SER A 20 8.15 12.16 -1.16
N ALA A 21 8.28 12.09 -2.49
CA ALA A 21 8.69 10.85 -3.13
C ALA A 21 10.03 10.35 -2.56
N GLY A 22 10.11 9.05 -2.33
CA GLY A 22 11.24 8.39 -1.66
C GLY A 22 11.07 8.19 -0.15
N TYR A 23 10.05 8.79 0.48
CA TYR A 23 9.75 8.55 1.89
C TYR A 23 9.39 7.08 2.14
N ALA A 24 9.98 6.45 3.16
CA ALA A 24 9.82 5.02 3.44
C ALA A 24 9.36 4.75 4.89
N PRO A 25 8.10 5.06 5.23
CA PRO A 25 7.54 4.77 6.54
C PRO A 25 7.16 3.29 6.67
N VAL A 26 6.78 2.90 7.89
CA VAL A 26 6.27 1.55 8.14
C VAL A 26 4.76 1.52 7.92
N LEU A 27 4.30 0.50 7.19
CA LEU A 27 2.89 0.25 6.96
C LEU A 27 2.43 -0.93 7.81
N ASP A 28 1.34 -0.68 8.55
CA ASP A 28 0.54 -1.69 9.20
C ASP A 28 -0.63 -2.03 8.28
N CYS A 29 -0.59 -3.20 7.65
CA CYS A 29 -1.65 -3.72 6.79
C CYS A 29 -2.06 -5.10 7.28
N HIS A 30 -3.27 -5.25 7.82
CA HIS A 30 -3.73 -6.46 8.50
C HIS A 30 -2.76 -6.91 9.62
N THR A 31 -2.00 -7.99 9.42
CA THR A 31 -0.98 -8.52 10.34
C THR A 31 0.44 -8.21 9.87
N ALA A 32 0.59 -7.62 8.68
CA ALA A 32 1.88 -7.27 8.12
C ALA A 32 2.35 -5.90 8.65
N HIS A 33 3.60 -5.85 9.10
CA HIS A 33 4.30 -4.65 9.54
C HIS A 33 5.57 -4.48 8.71
N ILE A 34 5.50 -3.73 7.60
CA ILE A 34 6.56 -3.67 6.59
C ILE A 34 6.81 -2.23 6.16
N ALA A 35 8.08 -1.85 6.03
CA ALA A 35 8.47 -0.57 5.45
C ALA A 35 8.15 -0.55 3.95
N CYS A 36 7.39 0.46 3.51
CA CYS A 36 7.05 0.65 2.10
C CYS A 36 7.53 2.02 1.65
N LYS A 37 8.19 2.07 0.51
CA LYS A 37 8.67 3.30 -0.11
C LYS A 37 7.55 3.93 -0.92
N PHE A 38 7.31 5.22 -0.73
CA PHE A 38 6.53 6.05 -1.62
C PHE A 38 7.35 6.24 -2.89
N ALA A 39 7.07 5.48 -3.93
CA ALA A 39 7.80 5.55 -5.18
C ALA A 39 7.49 6.86 -5.91
N GLU A 40 6.20 7.14 -6.06
CA GLU A 40 5.70 8.31 -6.78
C GLU A 40 4.41 8.81 -6.13
N ILE A 41 4.25 10.13 -6.11
CA ILE A 41 3.00 10.78 -5.70
C ILE A 41 2.33 11.22 -6.99
N LYS A 42 1.37 10.41 -7.46
CA LYS A 42 0.71 10.63 -8.75
C LYS A 42 -0.11 11.90 -8.71
N GLU A 43 -1.00 12.03 -7.74
CA GLU A 43 -2.00 13.09 -7.76
C GLU A 43 -2.35 13.50 -6.34
N LYS A 44 -2.55 14.81 -6.14
CA LYS A 44 -3.23 15.33 -4.96
C LYS A 44 -4.73 15.30 -5.22
N ILE A 45 -5.51 14.83 -4.25
CA ILE A 45 -6.96 14.75 -4.35
C ILE A 45 -7.61 15.45 -3.15
N ASP A 46 -8.85 15.88 -3.33
CA ASP A 46 -9.66 16.37 -2.24
C ASP A 46 -10.14 15.21 -1.35
N ARG A 47 -10.01 15.37 -0.03
CA ARG A 47 -10.31 14.33 0.95
C ARG A 47 -11.79 13.91 0.97
N ARG A 48 -12.71 14.82 0.64
CA ARG A 48 -14.17 14.57 0.71
C ARG A 48 -14.74 14.14 -0.62
N SER A 49 -14.42 14.89 -1.67
CA SER A 49 -14.99 14.69 -3.01
C SER A 49 -14.19 13.71 -3.87
N GLY A 50 -12.93 13.41 -3.51
CA GLY A 50 -12.05 12.55 -4.29
C GLY A 50 -11.64 13.14 -5.63
N LYS A 51 -11.95 14.42 -5.89
CA LYS A 51 -11.57 15.12 -7.12
C LYS A 51 -10.07 15.40 -7.12
N LYS A 52 -9.44 15.24 -8.29
CA LYS A 52 -8.04 15.62 -8.51
C LYS A 52 -7.90 17.13 -8.34
N LEU A 53 -6.92 17.53 -7.53
CA LEU A 53 -6.55 18.93 -7.28
C LEU A 53 -5.30 19.32 -8.07
N GLU A 54 -4.28 18.45 -8.05
CA GLU A 54 -2.99 18.70 -8.66
C GLU A 54 -2.38 17.38 -9.14
N ASP A 55 -1.70 17.43 -10.29
CA ASP A 55 -1.00 16.29 -10.88
C ASP A 55 0.50 16.39 -10.53
N GLY A 56 1.08 15.30 -10.02
CA GLY A 56 2.48 15.21 -9.61
C GLY A 56 2.94 16.20 -8.51
N PRO A 57 2.27 16.28 -7.35
CA PRO A 57 2.68 17.21 -6.30
C PRO A 57 4.07 16.84 -5.73
N LYS A 58 4.93 17.85 -5.53
CA LYS A 58 6.30 17.63 -5.01
C LYS A 58 6.33 17.15 -3.56
N PHE A 59 5.34 17.55 -2.76
CA PHE A 59 5.22 17.18 -1.35
C PHE A 59 3.77 17.18 -0.89
N LEU A 60 3.49 16.38 0.16
CA LEU A 60 2.20 16.33 0.84
C LEU A 60 2.33 16.85 2.27
N LYS A 61 1.30 17.55 2.74
CA LYS A 61 1.20 18.08 4.10
C LYS A 61 0.02 17.45 4.85
N SER A 62 0.00 17.65 6.16
CA SER A 62 -1.12 17.26 7.02
C SER A 62 -2.46 17.79 6.48
N GLY A 63 -3.46 16.91 6.38
CA GLY A 63 -4.78 17.22 5.82
C GLY A 63 -4.93 16.92 4.32
N ASP A 64 -3.83 16.76 3.59
CA ASP A 64 -3.87 16.43 2.17
C ASP A 64 -4.26 14.95 1.95
N ALA A 65 -4.97 14.71 0.86
CA ALA A 65 -5.17 13.38 0.33
C ALA A 65 -4.44 13.25 -1.02
N ALA A 66 -3.92 12.07 -1.32
CA ALA A 66 -3.19 11.82 -2.55
C ALA A 66 -3.35 10.39 -3.04
N ILE A 67 -3.13 10.19 -4.33
CA ILE A 67 -2.91 8.89 -4.95
C ILE A 67 -1.39 8.69 -5.03
N VAL A 68 -0.91 7.61 -4.43
CA VAL A 68 0.52 7.29 -4.35
C VAL A 68 0.78 5.88 -4.85
N ASP A 69 1.89 5.71 -5.55
CA ASP A 69 2.43 4.39 -5.85
C ASP A 69 3.44 4.01 -4.78
N MET A 70 3.23 2.83 -4.21
CA MET A 70 4.02 2.31 -3.12
C MET A 70 4.70 1.02 -3.51
N VAL A 71 5.96 0.89 -3.08
CA VAL A 71 6.76 -0.32 -3.30
C VAL A 71 7.15 -0.88 -1.93
N PRO A 72 6.71 -2.11 -1.59
CA PRO A 72 7.10 -2.72 -0.33
C PRO A 72 8.58 -3.10 -0.34
N GLY A 73 9.31 -2.80 0.74
CA GLY A 73 10.74 -3.12 0.86
C GLY A 73 11.02 -4.59 1.19
N LYS A 74 10.00 -5.35 1.60
CA LYS A 74 10.05 -6.80 1.85
C LYS A 74 8.84 -7.47 1.20
N PRO A 75 8.90 -8.78 0.89
CA PRO A 75 7.77 -9.51 0.32
C PRO A 75 6.51 -9.33 1.18
N MET A 76 5.45 -8.81 0.56
CA MET A 76 4.20 -8.44 1.20
C MET A 76 3.04 -8.94 0.35
N CYS A 77 1.96 -9.39 0.99
CA CYS A 77 0.70 -9.70 0.32
C CYS A 77 -0.32 -8.63 0.70
N VAL A 78 -0.81 -7.90 -0.29
CA VAL A 78 -1.89 -6.92 -0.16
C VAL A 78 -2.86 -7.10 -1.31
N GLU A 79 -4.10 -6.65 -1.12
CA GLU A 79 -5.17 -6.78 -2.10
C GLU A 79 -5.89 -5.44 -2.29
N SER A 80 -6.62 -5.30 -3.39
CA SER A 80 -7.47 -4.12 -3.59
C SER A 80 -8.54 -4.07 -2.51
N PHE A 81 -8.85 -2.86 -2.03
CA PHE A 81 -9.90 -2.65 -1.04
C PHE A 81 -11.27 -3.13 -1.54
N SER A 82 -11.55 -3.02 -2.84
CA SER A 82 -12.81 -3.47 -3.42
C SER A 82 -12.97 -4.99 -3.42
N ASP A 83 -11.87 -5.72 -3.59
CA ASP A 83 -11.88 -7.19 -3.68
C ASP A 83 -11.82 -7.81 -2.28
N TYR A 84 -10.90 -7.33 -1.45
CA TYR A 84 -10.68 -7.82 -0.09
C TYR A 84 -10.47 -6.66 0.88
N PRO A 85 -11.57 -6.08 1.41
CA PRO A 85 -11.52 -4.93 2.32
C PRO A 85 -10.56 -5.06 3.52
N PRO A 86 -10.43 -6.24 4.19
CA PRO A 86 -9.51 -6.41 5.31
C PRO A 86 -8.02 -6.33 4.93
N LEU A 87 -7.66 -6.61 3.67
CA LEU A 87 -6.29 -6.61 3.16
C LEU A 87 -5.95 -5.34 2.36
N GLY A 88 -6.94 -4.48 2.10
CA GLY A 88 -6.80 -3.24 1.34
C GLY A 88 -6.75 -1.98 2.19
N ARG A 89 -6.81 -2.07 3.53
CA ARG A 89 -6.69 -0.93 4.45
C ARG A 89 -5.35 -0.98 5.18
N PHE A 90 -4.66 0.15 5.23
CA PHE A 90 -3.39 0.24 5.94
C PHE A 90 -3.25 1.56 6.70
N ALA A 91 -2.48 1.50 7.78
CA ALA A 91 -2.03 2.67 8.53
C ALA A 91 -0.54 2.89 8.26
N VAL A 92 -0.15 4.14 8.07
CA VAL A 92 1.24 4.55 7.90
C VAL A 92 1.74 5.10 9.23
N ARG A 93 2.81 4.51 9.76
CA ARG A 93 3.39 4.90 11.05
C ARG A 93 4.82 5.40 10.90
N TYR A 94 5.10 6.46 11.66
CA TYR A 94 6.43 7.07 11.77
C TYR A 94 6.63 7.51 13.22
N MET A 95 7.79 7.18 13.82
CA MET A 95 8.12 7.51 15.22
C MET A 95 6.98 7.19 16.21
N ARG A 96 6.38 5.99 16.10
CA ARG A 96 5.24 5.49 16.93
C ARG A 96 3.91 6.22 16.73
N GLN A 97 3.84 7.24 15.89
CA GLN A 97 2.61 7.98 15.57
C GLN A 97 2.04 7.52 14.23
N THR A 98 0.72 7.55 14.10
CA THR A 98 0.04 7.31 12.82
C THR A 98 0.02 8.61 12.03
N VAL A 99 0.79 8.66 10.95
CA VAL A 99 0.99 9.87 10.16
C VAL A 99 0.07 9.95 8.94
N ALA A 100 -0.39 8.80 8.44
CA ALA A 100 -1.37 8.71 7.38
C ALA A 100 -2.18 7.42 7.47
N VAL A 101 -3.32 7.40 6.82
CA VAL A 101 -4.14 6.20 6.60
C VAL A 101 -4.45 6.08 5.13
N GLY A 102 -4.58 4.86 4.62
CA GLY A 102 -4.80 4.65 3.20
C GLY A 102 -5.62 3.42 2.87
N VAL A 103 -6.14 3.44 1.65
CA VAL A 103 -6.85 2.32 1.01
C VAL A 103 -6.20 2.00 -0.32
N ILE A 104 -6.01 0.72 -0.58
CA ILE A 104 -5.39 0.22 -1.80
C ILE A 104 -6.44 0.21 -2.91
N LYS A 105 -6.12 0.84 -4.05
CA LYS A 105 -7.00 0.86 -5.24
C LYS A 105 -6.63 -0.23 -6.24
N ALA A 106 -5.34 -0.43 -6.45
CA ALA A 106 -4.82 -1.41 -7.39
C ALA A 106 -3.53 -2.01 -6.83
N VAL A 107 -3.32 -3.31 -7.07
CA VAL A 107 -2.11 -4.03 -6.69
C VAL A 107 -1.51 -4.65 -7.94
N ASP A 108 -0.23 -4.39 -8.15
CA ASP A 108 0.55 -5.09 -9.16
C ASP A 108 1.12 -6.37 -8.54
N LYS A 109 0.53 -7.51 -8.90
CA LYS A 109 0.87 -8.81 -8.33
C LYS A 109 2.07 -9.36 -9.08
N LYS A 110 3.15 -9.61 -8.35
CA LYS A 110 4.33 -10.28 -8.89
C LYS A 110 3.94 -11.68 -9.37
N ALA A 111 4.37 -12.02 -10.58
CA ALA A 111 4.14 -13.33 -11.16
C ALA A 111 4.62 -14.41 -10.20
N ALA A 112 3.71 -15.28 -9.77
CA ALA A 112 4.04 -16.39 -8.90
C ALA A 112 4.85 -17.41 -9.69
N GLY A 113 6.12 -17.62 -9.32
CA GLY A 113 6.75 -18.91 -9.56
C GLY A 113 6.01 -19.97 -8.74
N ALA A 114 5.91 -21.20 -9.24
CA ALA A 114 5.32 -22.31 -8.48
C ALA A 114 6.02 -22.42 -7.12
N GLY A 115 5.30 -22.09 -6.04
CA GLY A 115 5.81 -22.22 -4.69
C GLY A 115 6.19 -23.67 -4.39
N LYS A 116 7.06 -23.92 -3.42
CA LYS A 116 7.37 -25.28 -2.99
C LYS A 116 6.08 -25.96 -2.52
N VAL A 117 5.61 -26.95 -3.28
CA VAL A 117 4.40 -27.72 -2.98
C VAL A 117 4.76 -28.79 -1.96
N THR A 118 3.95 -28.94 -0.91
CA THR A 118 4.17 -29.99 0.09
C THR A 118 3.82 -31.37 -0.48
N LYS A 119 4.44 -32.44 0.04
CA LYS A 119 4.12 -33.82 -0.38
C LYS A 119 2.63 -34.16 -0.18
N SER A 120 2.01 -33.61 0.86
CA SER A 120 0.57 -33.74 1.13
C SER A 120 -0.27 -33.09 0.03
N ASP A 121 0.08 -31.87 -0.39
CA ASP A 121 -0.65 -31.16 -1.47
C ASP A 121 -0.50 -31.88 -2.81
N GLN A 122 0.68 -32.43 -3.11
CA GLN A 122 0.90 -33.25 -4.31
C GLN A 122 0.02 -34.52 -4.29
N LYS A 123 -0.10 -35.16 -3.13
CA LYS A 123 -0.94 -36.37 -2.97
C LYS A 123 -2.42 -36.05 -3.13
N ALA A 124 -2.87 -34.92 -2.60
CA ALA A 124 -4.26 -34.45 -2.75
C ALA A 124 -4.60 -34.05 -4.20
N GLN A 125 -3.66 -33.42 -4.91
CA GLN A 125 -3.85 -33.04 -6.31
C GLN A 125 -3.90 -34.24 -7.27
N LYS A 126 -3.19 -35.33 -6.96
CA LYS A 126 -3.21 -36.58 -7.74
C LYS A 126 -4.45 -37.46 -7.49
N ALA A 127 -5.21 -37.19 -6.43
CA ALA A 127 -6.40 -37.95 -6.06
C ALA A 127 -7.70 -37.32 -6.61
N LYS A 128 -7.59 -36.20 -7.32
CA LYS A 128 -8.62 -35.64 -8.21
C LYS A 128 -8.31 -36.04 -9.65
#